data_AF-A0A1A6BAX8-F1
#
_entry.id   AF-A0A1A6BAX8-F1
#
_cell.length_a   1.000
_cell.length_b   1.000
_cell.length_c   1.000
_cell.angle_alpha   90.00
_cell.angle_beta   90.00
_cell.angle_gamma   90.00
#
_symmetry.space_group_name_H-M   'P 1'
#
loop_
_entity.id
_entity.type
_entity.pdbx_description
1 polymer ?
#
loop_
_entity_poly.entity_id
_entity_poly.type
_entity_poly.pdbx_seq_one_letter_code
_entity_poly.pdbx_strand_id
1 'polypeptide(L)'
;MLGAAHLQAAGPTQTLLPAAADEVSAGVAQLFAQHAKEFQAAAKQASAYHDQFVHKMTAAAGSYAAAEAVNANSLLQLPLEIIGRMVNTGLTSYYELSTYIASLPQPFSQILGALLGLPVLIVMAPFALFFTIVLIALFALLAYNKVSIFPPYNL
;
A
#
# COMPACT_ATOMS: atom_id res chain seq x y z
N MET A 1 1.34 -19.24 28.46
CA MET A 1 0.27 -20.26 28.65
C MET A 1 0.82 -21.69 28.65
N LEU A 2 1.80 -22.01 27.80
CA LEU A 2 2.41 -23.34 27.74
C LEU A 2 3.05 -23.77 29.08
N GLY A 3 3.88 -22.91 29.69
CA GLY A 3 4.52 -23.21 30.98
C GLY A 3 3.54 -23.47 32.13
N ALA A 4 2.40 -22.75 32.19
CA ALA A 4 1.40 -22.95 33.25
C ALA A 4 0.69 -24.31 33.13
N ALA A 5 0.34 -24.73 31.91
CA ALA A 5 -0.26 -26.03 31.66
C ALA A 5 0.68 -27.19 32.04
N HIS A 6 1.98 -27.05 31.72
CA HIS A 6 2.98 -28.04 32.09
C HIS A 6 3.20 -28.11 33.60
N LEU A 7 3.27 -26.98 34.31
CA LEU A 7 3.38 -26.94 35.77
C LEU A 7 2.18 -27.62 36.46
N GLN A 8 0.96 -27.42 35.94
CA GLN A 8 -0.23 -28.04 36.50
C GLN A 8 -0.27 -29.56 36.31
N ALA A 9 0.26 -30.06 35.18
CA ALA A 9 0.41 -31.49 34.93
C ALA A 9 1.59 -32.13 35.70
N ALA A 10 2.57 -31.34 36.15
CA ALA A 10 3.80 -31.85 36.77
C ALA A 10 3.54 -32.59 38.09
N GLY A 11 2.72 -32.02 38.97
CA GLY A 11 2.36 -32.62 40.26
C GLY A 11 1.79 -34.04 40.12
N PRO A 12 0.62 -34.22 39.47
CA PRO A 12 -0.04 -35.52 39.38
C PRO A 12 0.74 -36.57 38.59
N THR A 13 1.65 -36.18 37.69
CA THR A 13 2.44 -37.14 36.88
C THR A 13 3.75 -37.57 37.55
N GLN A 14 4.31 -36.78 38.46
CA GLN A 14 5.54 -37.11 39.19
C GLN A 14 5.30 -37.85 40.50
N THR A 15 4.10 -37.76 41.07
CA THR A 15 3.73 -38.44 42.33
C THR A 15 2.76 -39.59 42.08
N LEU A 16 3.01 -40.41 41.06
CA LEU A 16 2.18 -41.57 40.74
C LEU A 16 2.25 -42.60 41.89
N LEU A 17 1.08 -43.04 42.37
CA LEU A 17 0.99 -44.12 43.34
C LEU A 17 1.05 -45.49 42.62
N PRO A 18 1.66 -46.52 43.23
CA PRO A 18 1.62 -47.89 42.69
C PRO A 18 0.18 -48.39 42.55
N ALA A 19 -0.12 -49.12 41.47
CA ALA A 19 -1.45 -49.68 41.24
C ALA A 19 -1.80 -50.82 42.23
N ALA A 20 -0.79 -51.52 42.75
CA ALA A 20 -0.90 -52.54 43.79
C ALA A 20 0.38 -52.54 44.65
N ALA A 21 0.37 -53.30 45.76
CA ALA A 21 1.45 -53.34 46.75
C ALA A 21 2.68 -54.17 46.31
N ASP A 22 2.67 -54.73 45.10
CA ASP A 22 3.77 -55.51 44.58
C ASP A 22 4.91 -54.64 44.04
N GLU A 23 6.11 -55.22 43.99
CA GLU A 23 7.33 -54.54 43.56
C GLU A 23 7.29 -54.11 42.08
N VAL A 24 6.54 -54.83 41.23
CA VAL A 24 6.41 -54.48 39.80
C VAL A 24 5.58 -53.21 39.65
N SER A 25 4.45 -53.12 40.34
CA SER A 25 3.62 -51.91 40.39
C SER A 25 4.39 -50.70 40.93
N ALA A 26 5.23 -50.90 41.95
CA ALA A 26 6.10 -49.84 42.48
C ALA A 26 7.17 -49.41 41.47
N GLY A 27 7.83 -50.37 40.81
CA GLY A 27 8.84 -50.09 39.79
C GLY A 27 8.28 -49.36 38.57
N VAL A 28 7.08 -49.75 38.11
CA VAL A 28 6.37 -49.08 37.00
C VAL A 28 6.01 -47.64 37.38
N ALA A 29 5.47 -47.39 38.58
CA ALA A 29 5.16 -46.04 39.06
C ALA A 29 6.43 -45.16 39.11
N GLN A 30 7.55 -45.72 39.56
CA GLN A 30 8.83 -45.01 39.61
C GLN A 30 9.38 -44.68 38.22
N LEU A 31 9.25 -45.59 37.25
CA LEU A 31 9.61 -45.34 35.84
C LEU A 31 8.82 -44.17 35.25
N PHE A 32 7.49 -44.16 35.44
CA PHE A 32 6.64 -43.07 34.94
C PHE A 32 6.96 -41.73 35.62
N ALA A 33 7.21 -41.74 36.93
CA ALA A 33 7.60 -40.54 37.67
C ALA A 33 8.94 -39.97 37.17
N GLN A 34 9.90 -40.85 36.80
CA GLN A 34 11.16 -40.43 36.21
C GLN A 34 10.97 -39.83 34.81
N HIS A 35 10.19 -40.48 33.95
CA HIS A 35 9.89 -39.96 32.62
C HIS A 35 9.15 -38.62 32.67
N ALA A 36 8.24 -38.45 33.64
CA ALA A 36 7.54 -37.19 33.86
C ALA A 36 8.50 -36.04 34.23
N LYS A 37 9.58 -36.29 34.97
CA LYS A 37 10.60 -35.26 35.28
C LYS A 37 11.37 -34.83 34.03
N GLU A 38 11.74 -35.78 33.19
CA GLU A 38 12.44 -35.51 31.91
C GLU A 38 11.55 -34.73 30.95
N PHE A 39 10.28 -35.14 30.82
CA PHE A 39 9.29 -34.42 30.02
C PHE A 39 9.11 -32.97 30.49
N GLN A 40 9.03 -32.74 31.80
CA GLN A 40 8.89 -31.39 32.34
C GLN A 40 10.11 -30.51 32.09
N ALA A 41 11.33 -31.08 32.15
CA ALA A 41 12.55 -30.38 31.78
C ALA A 41 12.54 -29.98 30.30
N ALA A 42 12.16 -30.90 29.41
CA ALA A 42 12.01 -30.63 27.97
C ALA A 42 10.92 -29.59 27.68
N ALA A 43 9.77 -29.68 28.35
CA ALA A 43 8.67 -28.74 28.21
C ALA A 43 9.05 -27.31 28.63
N LYS A 44 9.86 -27.17 29.68
CA LYS A 44 10.42 -25.88 30.10
C LYS A 44 11.29 -25.26 29.00
N GLN A 45 12.15 -26.06 28.37
CA GLN A 45 13.00 -25.61 27.26
C GLN A 45 12.16 -25.24 26.03
N ALA A 46 11.14 -26.04 25.71
CA ALA A 46 10.21 -25.76 24.62
C ALA A 46 9.44 -24.46 24.83
N SER A 47 8.98 -24.17 26.05
CA SER A 47 8.33 -22.90 26.38
C SER A 47 9.26 -21.70 26.16
N ALA A 48 10.52 -21.80 26.61
CA ALA A 48 11.49 -20.72 26.41
C ALA A 48 11.80 -20.48 24.93
N TYR A 49 11.92 -21.55 24.14
CA TYR A 49 12.09 -21.44 22.69
C TYR A 49 10.87 -20.80 22.02
N HIS A 50 9.66 -21.19 22.42
CA HIS A 50 8.42 -20.60 21.91
C HIS A 50 8.35 -19.10 22.19
N ASP A 51 8.68 -18.66 23.41
CA ASP A 51 8.69 -17.24 23.77
C ASP A 51 9.70 -16.46 22.93
N GLN A 52 10.90 -17.02 22.71
CA GLN A 52 11.91 -16.42 21.82
C GLN A 52 11.44 -16.35 20.36
N PHE A 53 10.77 -17.40 19.88
CA PHE A 53 10.22 -17.46 18.53
C PHE A 53 9.16 -16.37 18.31
N VAL A 54 8.20 -16.26 19.23
CA VAL A 54 7.15 -15.23 19.17
C VAL A 54 7.75 -13.82 19.25
N HIS A 55 8.75 -13.62 20.11
CA HIS A 55 9.44 -12.33 20.21
C HIS A 55 10.12 -11.94 18.90
N LYS A 56 10.87 -12.87 18.29
CA LYS A 56 11.53 -12.64 16.99
C LYS A 56 10.51 -12.39 15.87
N MET A 57 9.42 -13.14 15.83
CA MET A 57 8.38 -12.98 14.82
C MET A 57 7.68 -11.62 14.95
N THR A 58 7.44 -11.16 16.19
CA THR A 58 6.88 -9.83 16.46
C THR A 58 7.84 -8.72 16.00
N ALA A 59 9.13 -8.84 16.31
CA ALA A 59 10.14 -7.89 15.86
C ALA A 59 10.24 -7.84 14.32
N ALA A 60 10.20 -9.00 13.65
CA ALA A 60 10.21 -9.09 12.20
C ALA A 60 8.97 -8.43 11.58
N ALA A 61 7.77 -8.71 12.12
CA ALA A 61 6.53 -8.07 11.68
C ALA A 61 6.60 -6.54 11.82
N GLY A 62 7.15 -6.03 12.93
CA GLY A 62 7.40 -4.60 13.11
C GLY A 62 8.35 -4.03 12.06
N SER A 63 9.42 -4.75 11.72
CA SER A 63 10.36 -4.35 10.66
C SER A 63 9.71 -4.30 9.29
N TYR A 64 8.86 -5.27 8.95
CA TYR A 64 8.11 -5.28 7.69
C TYR A 64 7.10 -4.13 7.63
N ALA A 65 6.34 -3.89 8.70
CA ALA A 65 5.41 -2.76 8.78
C ALA A 65 6.12 -1.41 8.64
N ALA A 66 7.29 -1.24 9.25
CA ALA A 66 8.11 -0.04 9.09
C ALA A 66 8.62 0.13 7.66
N ALA A 67 9.08 -0.95 7.02
CA ALA A 67 9.49 -0.94 5.62
C ALA A 67 8.33 -0.57 4.68
N GLU A 68 7.13 -1.11 4.93
CA GLU A 68 5.92 -0.76 4.19
C GLU A 68 5.54 0.71 4.37
N ALA A 69 5.66 1.26 5.59
CA ALA A 69 5.40 2.68 5.84
C ALA A 69 6.36 3.59 5.06
N VAL A 70 7.66 3.24 5.02
CA VAL A 70 8.65 3.98 4.22
C VAL A 70 8.35 3.88 2.72
N ASN A 71 7.99 2.69 2.24
CA ASN A 71 7.64 2.48 0.83
C ASN A 71 6.37 3.24 0.45
N ALA A 72 5.32 3.18 1.27
CA ALA A 72 4.07 3.91 1.08
C ALA A 72 4.33 5.42 1.07
N ASN A 73 5.12 5.92 2.02
CA ASN A 73 5.52 7.32 2.04
C ASN A 73 6.33 7.69 0.79
N SER A 74 7.25 6.86 0.31
CA SER A 74 8.01 7.11 -0.92
C SER A 74 7.11 7.13 -2.17
N LEU A 75 6.07 6.28 -2.23
CA LEU A 75 5.09 6.28 -3.31
C LEU A 75 4.16 7.49 -3.27
N LEU A 76 3.72 7.90 -2.07
CA LEU A 76 2.96 9.14 -1.87
C LEU A 76 3.82 10.38 -2.14
N GLN A 77 5.12 10.28 -1.86
CA GLN A 77 6.17 11.23 -2.18
C GLN A 77 6.79 11.00 -3.58
N LEU A 78 6.17 10.27 -4.52
CA LEU A 78 6.31 10.61 -5.93
C LEU A 78 5.49 11.89 -6.10
N PRO A 79 6.07 13.07 -5.84
CA PRO A 79 5.26 14.21 -5.45
C PRO A 79 4.59 14.73 -6.70
N LEU A 80 3.29 14.98 -6.62
CA LEU A 80 2.63 15.92 -7.50
C LEU A 80 3.44 17.21 -7.68
N GLU A 81 4.29 17.58 -6.72
CA GLU A 81 5.24 18.69 -6.82
C GLU A 81 6.37 18.47 -7.84
N ILE A 82 6.95 17.26 -7.93
CA ILE A 82 7.98 16.97 -8.95
C ILE A 82 7.33 16.89 -10.33
N ILE A 83 6.19 16.21 -10.44
CA ILE A 83 5.43 16.14 -11.69
C ILE A 83 4.99 17.55 -12.10
N GLY A 84 4.44 18.32 -11.17
CA GLY A 84 4.02 19.71 -11.37
C GLY A 84 5.19 20.61 -11.76
N ARG A 85 6.36 20.47 -11.12
CA ARG A 85 7.56 21.20 -11.50
C ARG A 85 8.03 20.84 -12.91
N MET A 86 8.07 19.56 -13.26
CA MET A 86 8.45 19.12 -14.61
C MET A 86 7.49 19.65 -15.68
N VAL A 87 6.18 19.57 -15.43
CA VAL A 87 5.15 20.09 -16.34
C VAL A 87 5.27 21.61 -16.49
N ASN A 88 5.36 22.36 -15.39
CA ASN A 88 5.50 23.81 -15.44
C ASN A 88 6.80 24.26 -16.12
N THR A 89 7.90 23.55 -15.90
CA THR A 89 9.18 23.81 -16.57
C THR A 89 9.03 23.59 -18.08
N GLY A 90 8.46 22.45 -18.50
CA GLY A 90 8.22 22.15 -19.91
C GLY A 90 7.27 23.14 -20.60
N LEU A 91 6.21 23.56 -19.92
CA LEU A 91 5.29 24.60 -20.41
C LEU A 91 6.00 25.94 -20.58
N THR A 92 6.82 26.35 -19.59
CA THR A 92 7.58 27.61 -19.66
C THR A 92 8.57 27.57 -20.82
N SER A 93 9.33 26.49 -20.97
CA SER A 93 10.25 26.31 -22.10
C SER A 93 9.53 26.29 -23.45
N TYR A 94 8.33 25.72 -23.54
CA TYR A 94 7.50 25.76 -24.74
C TYR A 94 7.10 27.20 -25.10
N TYR A 95 6.64 27.99 -24.12
CA TYR A 95 6.26 29.39 -24.35
C TYR A 95 7.46 30.25 -24.75
N GLU A 96 8.60 30.10 -24.09
CA GLU A 96 9.85 30.79 -24.44
C GLU A 96 10.33 30.45 -25.86
N LEU A 97 10.28 29.18 -26.26
CA LEU A 97 10.59 28.78 -27.63
C LEU A 97 9.58 29.34 -28.63
N SER A 98 8.29 29.36 -28.30
CA SER A 98 7.26 29.91 -29.18
C SER A 98 7.41 31.41 -29.40
N THR A 99 7.79 32.16 -28.36
CA THR A 99 8.02 33.61 -28.43
C THR A 99 9.29 33.93 -29.22
N TYR A 100 10.36 33.15 -29.04
CA TYR A 100 11.55 33.24 -29.89
C TYR A 100 11.22 32.95 -31.36
N ILE A 101 10.50 31.87 -31.64
CA ILE A 101 10.08 31.52 -33.00
C ILE A 101 9.21 32.63 -33.62
N ALA A 102 8.29 33.22 -32.86
CA ALA A 102 7.45 34.31 -33.33
C ALA A 102 8.23 35.57 -33.73
N SER A 103 9.44 35.78 -33.18
CA SER A 103 10.31 36.89 -33.54
C SER A 103 11.08 36.68 -34.85
N LEU A 104 11.08 35.46 -35.40
CA LEU A 104 11.79 35.15 -36.64
C LEU A 104 11.07 35.76 -37.87
N PRO A 105 11.83 36.22 -38.89
CA PRO A 105 11.26 36.67 -40.15
C PRO A 105 10.39 35.60 -40.82
N GLN A 106 9.36 36.03 -41.54
CA GLN A 106 8.60 35.12 -42.40
C GLN A 106 9.46 34.63 -43.56
N PRO A 107 9.36 33.34 -43.96
CA PRO A 107 8.37 32.34 -43.54
C PRO A 107 8.81 31.43 -42.36
N PHE A 108 9.98 31.67 -41.76
CA PHE A 108 10.57 30.75 -40.79
C PHE A 108 9.74 30.61 -39.51
N SER A 109 9.14 31.70 -39.04
CA SER A 109 8.25 31.68 -37.87
C SER A 109 6.97 30.87 -38.11
N GLN A 110 6.42 30.87 -39.34
CA GLN A 110 5.28 30.02 -39.70
C GLN A 110 5.63 28.54 -39.68
N ILE A 111 6.74 28.16 -40.32
CA ILE A 111 7.14 26.75 -40.46
C ILE A 111 7.52 26.17 -39.09
N LEU A 112 8.36 26.88 -38.33
CA LEU A 112 8.82 26.42 -37.03
C LEU A 112 7.70 26.48 -35.97
N GLY A 113 6.81 27.47 -36.04
CA GLY A 113 5.66 27.58 -35.16
C GLY A 113 4.67 26.43 -35.38
N ALA A 114 4.39 26.09 -36.64
CA ALA A 114 3.56 24.94 -36.98
C ALA A 114 4.20 23.63 -36.48
N LEU A 115 5.50 23.44 -36.71
CA LEU A 115 6.21 22.22 -36.29
C LEU A 115 6.21 22.06 -34.76
N LEU A 116 6.46 23.14 -34.02
CA LEU A 116 6.46 23.13 -32.55
C LEU A 116 5.03 22.89 -31.99
N GLY A 117 4.00 23.38 -32.68
CA GLY A 117 2.60 23.22 -32.27
C GLY A 117 1.99 21.84 -32.56
N LEU A 118 2.52 21.08 -33.52
CA LEU A 118 1.95 19.79 -33.94
C LEU A 118 1.79 18.76 -32.80
N PRO A 119 2.79 18.51 -31.94
CA PRO A 119 2.63 17.56 -30.84
C PRO A 119 1.52 17.99 -29.86
N VAL A 120 1.42 19.28 -29.56
CA VAL A 120 0.39 19.84 -28.68
C VAL A 120 -1.00 19.66 -29.30
N LEU A 121 -1.13 19.93 -30.60
CA LEU A 121 -2.38 19.73 -31.33
C LEU A 121 -2.83 18.26 -31.32
N ILE A 122 -1.90 17.31 -31.53
CA ILE A 122 -2.21 15.86 -31.54
C ILE A 122 -2.76 15.42 -30.17
N VAL A 123 -2.16 15.91 -29.08
CA VAL A 123 -2.60 15.54 -27.72
C VAL A 123 -3.90 16.25 -27.34
N MET A 124 -4.10 17.52 -27.72
CA MET A 124 -5.24 18.34 -27.30
C MET A 124 -6.49 18.21 -28.19
N ALA A 125 -6.33 17.86 -29.47
CA ALA A 125 -7.44 17.69 -30.41
C ALA A 125 -8.57 16.77 -29.90
N PRO A 126 -8.33 15.57 -29.33
CA PRO A 126 -9.41 14.72 -28.84
C PRO A 126 -10.18 15.36 -27.67
N PHE A 127 -9.48 16.10 -26.80
CA PHE A 127 -10.12 16.80 -25.67
C PHE A 127 -10.96 17.98 -26.14
N ALA A 128 -10.46 18.78 -27.08
CA ALA A 128 -11.20 19.90 -27.66
C ALA A 128 -12.46 19.42 -28.40
N LEU A 129 -12.35 18.32 -29.14
CA LEU A 129 -13.49 17.71 -29.84
C LEU A 129 -14.52 17.15 -28.85
N PHE A 130 -14.07 16.45 -27.81
CA PHE A 130 -14.97 15.97 -26.76
C PHE A 130 -15.70 17.14 -26.07
N PHE A 131 -14.98 18.19 -25.69
CA PHE A 131 -15.57 19.35 -25.03
C PHE A 131 -16.59 20.07 -25.91
N THR A 132 -16.30 20.24 -27.20
CA THR A 132 -17.26 20.86 -28.15
C THR A 132 -18.50 20.00 -28.33
N ILE A 133 -18.38 18.67 -28.43
CA ILE A 133 -19.55 17.76 -28.47
C ILE A 133 -20.38 17.87 -27.21
N VAL A 134 -19.75 17.83 -26.03
CA VAL A 134 -20.46 17.95 -24.74
C VAL A 134 -21.17 19.29 -24.63
N LEU A 135 -20.53 20.38 -25.05
CA LEU A 135 -21.13 21.72 -25.04
C LEU A 135 -22.37 21.76 -25.96
N ILE A 136 -22.27 21.23 -27.17
CA ILE A 136 -23.39 21.15 -28.12
C ILE A 136 -24.54 20.32 -27.55
N ALA A 137 -24.23 19.15 -26.98
CA ALA A 137 -25.22 18.27 -26.36
C ALA A 137 -25.91 18.93 -25.16
N LEU A 138 -25.16 19.67 -24.34
CA LEU A 138 -25.68 20.43 -23.21
C LEU A 138 -26.65 21.53 -23.70
N PHE A 139 -26.25 22.32 -24.71
CA PHE A 139 -27.14 23.32 -25.30
C PHE A 139 -28.42 22.71 -25.87
N ALA A 140 -28.31 21.57 -26.58
CA ALA A 140 -29.46 20.85 -27.11
C ALA A 140 -30.40 20.35 -25.98
N LEU A 141 -29.85 19.83 -24.89
CA LEU A 141 -30.61 19.36 -23.74
C LEU A 141 -31.32 20.51 -23.01
N LEU A 142 -30.65 21.64 -22.83
CA LEU A 142 -31.24 22.84 -22.22
C LEU A 142 -32.39 23.40 -23.06
N ALA A 143 -32.20 23.47 -24.39
CA ALA A 143 -33.24 23.87 -25.32
C ALA A 143 -34.44 22.92 -25.30
N TYR A 144 -34.19 21.61 -25.25
CA TYR A 144 -35.23 20.59 -25.12
C TYR A 144 -36.04 20.74 -23.83
N ASN A 145 -35.39 21.08 -22.72
CA ASN A 145 -36.01 21.30 -21.42
C ASN A 145 -36.55 22.73 -21.20
N LYS A 146 -36.53 23.60 -22.23
CA LYS A 146 -36.94 25.02 -22.16
C LYS A 146 -36.21 25.82 -21.07
N VAL A 147 -34.99 25.43 -20.71
CA VAL A 147 -34.15 26.17 -19.75
C VAL A 147 -33.36 27.23 -20.53
N SER A 148 -33.73 28.50 -20.37
CA SER A 148 -32.97 29.60 -20.96
C SER A 148 -31.77 29.96 -20.08
N ILE A 149 -30.58 29.93 -20.68
CA ILE A 149 -29.33 30.42 -20.08
C ILE A 149 -28.92 31.78 -20.65
N PHE A 150 -29.71 32.33 -21.57
CA PHE A 150 -29.58 33.72 -22.03
C PHE A 150 -30.59 34.59 -21.27
N PRO A 151 -30.18 35.77 -20.77
CA PRO A 151 -31.12 36.72 -20.16
C PRO A 151 -32.24 37.09 -21.15
N PRO A 152 -33.47 37.37 -20.67
CA PRO A 152 -34.57 37.74 -21.55
C PRO A 152 -34.19 39.01 -22.31
N TYR A 153 -34.30 38.97 -23.64
CA TYR A 153 -34.16 40.14 -24.48
C TYR A 153 -35.30 41.12 -24.15
N ASN A 154 -34.96 42.22 -23.48
CA ASN A 154 -35.82 43.38 -23.34
C ASN A 154 -35.67 44.26 -24.58
N LEU A 155 -36.55 44.06 -25.56
CA LEU A 155 -36.80 45.03 -26.63
C LEU A 155 -37.54 46.26 -26.08
#